data_AF-A0A6N9BUX7-F1
#
_entry.id   AF-A0A6N9BUX7-F1
#
_cell.length_a   1.000
_cell.length_b   1.000
_cell.length_c   1.000
_cell.angle_alpha   90.00
_cell.angle_beta   90.00
_cell.angle_gamma   90.00
#
_symmetry.space_group_name_H-M   'P 1'
#
loop_
_entity.id
_entity.type
_entity.pdbx_description
1 polymer ?
#
loop_
_entity_poly.entity_id
_entity_poly.type
_entity_poly.pdbx_seq_one_letter_code
_entity_poly.pdbx_strand_id
1 'polypeptide(L)'
;MARETTAAGTEIIWGDPWEMEPCTLLPAEAFAGSDDVPRNIALRRRWGAPDEETGEHSRTVTWRFFSCTAGWPHPPTASDLYVAIRAPAPTRWQRAVIRAWLDEATYAELMLAWLEEAYSWQELVAAAHRIGYGRYGVCRWLNSLARESGRA
;
A
#
# COMPACT_ATOMS: atom_id res chain seq x y z
N MET A 1 -6.25 -18.91 -26.18
CA MET A 1 -6.98 -19.87 -25.32
C MET A 1 -6.66 -21.29 -25.77
N ALA A 2 -5.86 -22.01 -24.98
CA ALA A 2 -5.61 -23.42 -25.19
C ALA A 2 -6.61 -24.24 -24.36
N ARG A 3 -7.19 -25.27 -24.98
CA ARG A 3 -8.13 -26.18 -24.32
C ARG A 3 -7.50 -27.55 -24.29
N GLU A 4 -7.47 -28.17 -23.13
CA GLU A 4 -6.96 -29.51 -22.96
C GLU A 4 -8.03 -30.34 -22.26
N THR A 5 -8.43 -31.45 -22.88
CA THR A 5 -9.39 -32.38 -22.27
C THR A 5 -8.61 -33.48 -21.59
N THR A 6 -8.79 -33.61 -20.27
CA THR A 6 -8.16 -34.69 -19.50
C THR A 6 -8.74 -36.05 -19.91
N ALA A 7 -8.03 -37.13 -19.56
CA ALA A 7 -8.49 -38.51 -19.80
C ALA A 7 -9.86 -38.84 -19.16
N ALA A 8 -10.32 -38.04 -18.19
CA ALA A 8 -11.62 -38.17 -17.54
C ALA A 8 -12.74 -37.37 -18.23
N GLY A 9 -12.46 -36.70 -19.36
CA GLY A 9 -13.43 -35.86 -20.08
C GLY A 9 -13.59 -34.44 -19.51
N THR A 10 -12.82 -34.06 -18.49
CA THR A 10 -12.84 -32.69 -17.95
C THR A 10 -12.07 -31.75 -18.88
N GLU A 11 -12.72 -30.70 -19.37
CA GLU A 11 -12.11 -29.63 -20.15
C GLU A 11 -11.37 -28.66 -19.22
N ILE A 12 -10.04 -28.61 -19.34
CA ILE A 12 -9.19 -27.60 -18.70
C ILE A 12 -9.02 -26.46 -19.70
N ILE A 13 -9.55 -25.30 -19.34
CA ILE A 13 -9.34 -24.06 -20.08
C ILE A 13 -8.10 -23.40 -19.48
N TRP A 14 -6.99 -23.47 -20.22
CA TRP A 14 -5.79 -22.72 -19.90
C TRP A 14 -6.03 -21.26 -20.32
N GLY A 15 -6.42 -20.42 -19.34
CA GLY A 15 -6.35 -18.97 -19.47
C GLY A 15 -4.91 -18.56 -19.75
N ASP A 16 -4.70 -17.44 -20.45
CA ASP A 16 -3.35 -16.92 -20.62
C ASP A 16 -2.78 -16.61 -19.22
N PRO A 17 -1.65 -17.19 -18.79
CA PRO A 17 -1.07 -16.87 -17.48
C PRO A 17 -0.72 -15.37 -17.34
N TRP A 18 -0.73 -14.62 -18.45
CA TRP A 18 -0.53 -13.18 -18.52
C TRP A 18 -1.83 -12.37 -18.66
N GLU A 19 -2.99 -12.99 -18.83
CA GLU A 19 -4.31 -12.36 -18.66
C GLU A 19 -4.56 -12.13 -17.16
N MET A 20 -3.80 -11.19 -16.59
CA MET A 20 -4.07 -10.71 -15.25
C MET A 20 -5.35 -9.90 -15.31
N GLU A 21 -6.43 -10.41 -14.69
CA GLU A 21 -7.66 -9.65 -14.53
C GLU A 21 -7.33 -8.23 -14.05
N PRO A 22 -7.87 -7.17 -14.67
CA PRO A 22 -7.60 -5.81 -14.22
C PRO A 22 -7.97 -5.66 -12.74
N CYS A 23 -6.97 -5.51 -11.88
CA CYS A 23 -7.18 -5.33 -10.45
C CYS A 23 -7.46 -3.86 -10.17
N THR A 24 -8.74 -3.54 -10.00
CA THR A 24 -9.16 -2.22 -9.55
C THR A 24 -8.99 -2.15 -8.03
N LEU A 25 -8.34 -1.09 -7.53
CA LEU A 25 -8.21 -0.85 -6.10
C LEU A 25 -9.60 -0.68 -5.48
N LEU A 26 -9.88 -1.42 -4.41
CA LEU A 26 -11.14 -1.31 -3.69
C LEU A 26 -11.33 0.10 -3.12
N PRO A 27 -12.60 0.53 -2.90
CA PRO A 27 -12.88 1.83 -2.29
C PRO A 27 -12.29 1.89 -0.86
N ALA A 28 -11.93 3.09 -0.40
CA ALA A 28 -11.23 3.26 0.87
C ALA A 28 -12.04 2.75 2.08
N GLU A 29 -13.37 2.82 1.99
CA GLU A 29 -14.32 2.33 2.99
C GLU A 29 -14.21 0.82 3.22
N ALA A 30 -13.71 0.06 2.24
CA ALA A 30 -13.46 -1.38 2.39
C ALA A 30 -12.33 -1.69 3.39
N PHE A 31 -11.58 -0.67 3.82
CA PHE A 31 -10.49 -0.76 4.78
C PHE A 31 -10.87 -0.17 6.15
N ALA A 32 -12.12 0.26 6.31
CA ALA A 32 -12.63 0.72 7.61
C ALA A 32 -12.60 -0.46 8.60
N GLY A 33 -11.80 -0.34 9.66
CA GLY A 33 -11.61 -1.40 10.66
C GLY A 33 -10.38 -2.29 10.43
N SER A 34 -9.61 -2.08 9.36
CA SER A 34 -8.31 -2.73 9.16
C SER A 34 -7.22 -2.23 10.12
N ASP A 35 -7.49 -1.11 10.81
CA ASP A 35 -6.56 -0.39 11.67
C ASP A 35 -6.78 -0.72 13.17
N ASP A 36 -6.80 -2.00 13.54
CA ASP A 36 -6.99 -2.43 14.94
C ASP A 36 -5.80 -2.01 15.83
N VAL A 37 -5.96 -0.85 16.48
CA VAL A 37 -4.92 -0.13 17.25
C VAL A 37 -4.21 -0.98 18.33
N PRO A 38 -4.90 -1.81 19.14
CA PRO A 38 -4.25 -2.67 20.13
C PRO A 38 -3.29 -3.69 19.51
N ARG A 39 -3.62 -4.23 18.34
CA ARG A 39 -2.75 -5.16 17.61
C ARG A 39 -1.49 -4.46 17.10
N ASN A 40 -1.61 -3.20 16.70
CA ASN A 40 -0.49 -2.39 16.21
C ASN A 40 0.54 -2.11 17.31
N ILE A 41 0.08 -1.73 18.50
CA ILE A 41 0.97 -1.49 19.65
C ILE A 41 1.76 -2.76 20.02
N ALA A 42 1.11 -3.93 20.01
CA ALA A 42 1.78 -5.21 20.29
C ALA A 42 2.80 -5.60 19.21
N LEU A 43 2.46 -5.39 17.94
CA LEU A 43 3.37 -5.65 16.81
C LEU A 43 4.57 -4.69 16.79
N ARG A 44 4.35 -3.40 17.07
CA ARG A 44 5.42 -2.40 17.19
C ARG A 44 6.44 -2.78 18.24
N ARG A 45 5.97 -3.16 19.45
CA ARG A 45 6.84 -3.62 20.54
C ARG A 45 7.62 -4.88 20.15
N ARG A 46 6.97 -5.82 19.45
CA ARG A 46 7.62 -7.04 18.95
C ARG A 46 8.71 -6.74 17.92
N TRP A 47 8.54 -5.70 17.10
CA TRP A 47 9.51 -5.29 16.09
C TRP A 47 10.54 -4.25 16.56
N GLY A 48 10.43 -3.77 17.80
CA GLY A 48 11.40 -2.83 18.38
C GLY A 48 11.34 -1.42 17.78
N ALA A 49 10.17 -1.01 17.24
CA ALA A 49 9.99 0.34 16.70
C ALA A 49 9.93 1.37 17.85
N PRO A 50 10.81 2.38 17.89
CA PRO A 50 10.79 3.44 18.90
C PRO A 50 9.48 4.26 18.85
N ASP A 51 9.04 4.77 19.99
CA ASP A 51 7.82 5.61 20.06
C ASP A 51 7.97 6.95 19.32
N GLU A 52 9.21 7.44 19.20
CA GLU A 52 9.60 8.71 18.58
C GLU A 52 9.57 8.68 17.03
N GLU A 53 9.50 7.49 16.43
CA GLU A 53 9.57 7.28 14.97
C GLU A 53 8.18 7.02 14.38
N THR A 54 7.19 7.84 14.77
CA THR A 54 5.78 7.66 14.41
C THR A 54 5.21 8.81 13.59
N GLY A 55 4.11 8.54 12.87
CA GLY A 55 3.38 9.55 12.12
C GLY A 55 4.28 10.23 11.09
N GLU A 56 4.41 11.56 11.21
CA GLU A 56 5.25 12.36 10.33
C GLU A 56 6.76 12.12 10.50
N HIS A 57 7.15 11.35 11.51
CA HIS A 57 8.53 10.96 11.81
C HIS A 57 8.80 9.47 11.53
N SER A 58 7.93 8.80 10.75
CA SER A 58 8.12 7.41 10.35
C SER A 58 9.53 7.15 9.81
N ARG A 59 10.27 6.28 10.50
CA ARG A 59 11.61 5.87 10.11
C ARG A 59 11.56 5.09 8.80
N THR A 60 10.61 4.18 8.66
CA THR A 60 10.47 3.36 7.45
C THR A 60 10.32 4.25 6.21
N VAL A 61 9.45 5.26 6.27
CA VAL A 61 9.27 6.21 5.17
C VAL A 61 10.55 7.00 4.92
N THR A 62 11.19 7.49 5.98
CA THR A 62 12.44 8.26 5.88
C THR A 62 13.55 7.49 5.16
N TRP A 63 13.81 6.24 5.56
CA TRP A 63 14.85 5.41 4.95
C TRP A 63 14.52 5.08 3.49
N ARG A 64 13.26 4.76 3.20
CA ARG A 64 12.85 4.43 1.83
C ARG A 64 13.03 5.63 0.92
N PHE A 65 12.55 6.81 1.28
CA PHE A 65 12.76 8.01 0.46
C PHE A 65 14.24 8.38 0.32
N PHE A 66 15.03 8.26 1.38
CA PHE A 66 16.48 8.46 1.28
C PHE A 66 17.11 7.55 0.20
N SER A 67 16.64 6.31 0.07
CA SER A 67 17.14 5.36 -0.91
C SER A 67 16.59 5.56 -2.33
N CYS A 68 15.30 5.85 -2.49
CA CYS A 68 14.60 5.80 -3.78
C CYS A 68 14.45 7.16 -4.47
N THR A 69 14.79 8.26 -3.79
CA THR A 69 14.69 9.61 -4.35
C THR A 69 16.05 10.27 -4.56
N ALA A 70 17.11 9.46 -4.64
CA ALA A 70 18.43 9.91 -5.06
C ALA A 70 18.34 10.60 -6.44
N GLY A 71 18.83 11.84 -6.53
CA GLY A 71 18.78 12.66 -7.75
C GLY A 71 17.55 13.56 -7.86
N TRP A 72 16.61 13.50 -6.91
CA TRP A 72 15.56 14.51 -6.82
C TRP A 72 16.16 15.84 -6.34
N PRO A 73 15.75 16.99 -6.91
CA PRO A 73 16.24 18.30 -6.44
C PRO A 73 15.93 18.54 -4.96
N HIS A 74 14.77 18.06 -4.53
CA HIS A 74 14.31 18.09 -3.16
C HIS A 74 13.72 16.71 -2.83
N PRO A 75 14.49 15.82 -2.20
CA PRO A 75 13.99 14.53 -1.72
C PRO A 75 12.82 14.73 -0.74
N PRO A 76 11.69 14.01 -0.88
CA PRO A 76 10.60 14.07 0.07
C PRO A 76 10.99 13.47 1.42
N THR A 77 10.36 14.00 2.47
CA THR A 77 10.50 13.55 3.85
C THR A 77 9.31 12.69 4.28
N ALA A 78 9.40 12.06 5.45
CA ALA A 78 8.25 11.38 6.06
C ALA A 78 7.07 12.34 6.32
N SER A 79 7.36 13.58 6.74
CA SER A 79 6.34 14.61 6.94
C SER A 79 5.66 15.00 5.60
N ASP A 80 6.41 15.10 4.49
CA ASP A 80 5.82 15.33 3.17
C ASP A 80 4.79 14.27 2.79
N LEU A 81 5.10 12.98 3.03
CA LEU A 81 4.16 11.89 2.77
C LEU A 81 2.97 11.96 3.73
N TYR A 82 3.21 12.18 5.02
CA TYR A 82 2.17 12.27 6.04
C TYR A 82 1.12 13.33 5.68
N VAL A 83 1.57 14.50 5.22
CA VAL A 83 0.71 15.59 4.73
C VAL A 83 0.07 15.23 3.39
N ALA A 84 0.82 14.68 2.43
CA ALA A 84 0.30 14.33 1.11
C ALA A 84 -0.84 13.30 1.18
N ILE A 85 -0.67 12.26 2.00
CA ILE A 85 -1.69 11.23 2.22
C ILE A 85 -2.97 11.84 2.78
N ARG A 86 -2.93 12.92 3.56
CA ARG A 86 -4.13 13.52 4.16
C ARG A 86 -4.71 14.70 3.38
N ALA A 87 -4.05 15.15 2.32
CA ALA A 87 -4.45 16.33 1.55
C ALA A 87 -5.71 16.08 0.67
N PRO A 88 -6.88 16.68 0.94
CA PRO A 88 -8.11 16.39 0.19
C PRO A 88 -7.97 16.66 -1.32
N ALA A 89 -7.17 17.66 -1.70
CA ALA A 89 -6.80 17.94 -3.09
C ALA A 89 -5.26 18.01 -3.20
N PRO A 90 -4.58 16.91 -3.58
CA PRO A 90 -3.13 16.89 -3.57
C PRO A 90 -2.54 17.75 -4.71
N THR A 91 -1.54 18.54 -4.38
CA THR A 91 -0.74 19.30 -5.34
C THR A 91 0.05 18.36 -6.26
N ARG A 92 0.61 18.89 -7.36
CA ARG A 92 1.47 18.09 -8.26
C ARG A 92 2.63 17.42 -7.50
N TRP A 93 3.23 18.13 -6.55
CA TRP A 93 4.28 17.60 -5.69
C TRP A 93 3.77 16.46 -4.81
N GLN A 94 2.69 16.67 -4.06
CA GLN A 94 2.10 15.65 -3.19
C GLN A 94 1.70 14.38 -3.96
N ARG A 95 1.19 14.53 -5.18
CA ARG A 95 0.91 13.39 -6.07
C ARG A 95 2.18 12.59 -6.40
N ALA A 96 3.29 13.28 -6.66
CA ALA A 96 4.58 12.63 -6.93
C ALA A 96 5.10 11.91 -5.67
N VAL A 97 4.95 12.50 -4.49
CA VAL A 97 5.34 11.88 -3.21
C VAL A 97 4.55 10.60 -2.94
N ILE A 98 3.21 10.65 -3.06
CA ILE A 98 2.35 9.47 -2.87
C ILE A 98 2.70 8.37 -3.88
N ARG A 99 2.91 8.75 -5.15
CA ARG A 99 3.27 7.78 -6.20
C ARG A 99 4.63 7.14 -5.94
N ALA A 100 5.65 7.94 -5.59
CA ALA A 100 6.98 7.43 -5.25
C ALA A 100 6.90 6.46 -4.08
N TRP A 101 6.11 6.76 -3.04
CA TRP A 101 5.91 5.83 -1.93
C TRP A 101 5.28 4.50 -2.40
N LEU A 102 4.17 4.55 -3.13
CA LEU A 102 3.45 3.36 -3.59
C LEU A 102 4.25 2.51 -4.60
N ASP A 103 5.11 3.14 -5.42
CA ASP A 103 5.89 2.43 -6.43
C ASP A 103 7.18 1.80 -5.87
N GLU A 104 7.80 2.44 -4.87
CA GLU A 104 9.12 2.08 -4.37
C GLU A 104 9.11 1.33 -3.03
N ALA A 105 8.08 1.51 -2.20
CA ALA A 105 7.96 0.78 -0.96
C ALA A 105 7.64 -0.69 -1.22
N THR A 106 8.35 -1.58 -0.53
CA THR A 106 8.00 -3.00 -0.48
C THR A 106 6.73 -3.21 0.35
N TYR A 107 6.06 -4.34 0.19
CA TYR A 107 4.89 -4.69 1.03
C TYR A 107 5.21 -4.68 2.53
N ALA A 108 6.43 -5.11 2.91
CA ALA A 108 6.89 -5.07 4.29
C ALA A 108 7.00 -3.63 4.80
N GLU A 109 7.51 -2.70 3.99
CA GLU A 109 7.63 -1.30 4.37
C GLU A 109 6.28 -0.58 4.40
N LEU A 110 5.35 -0.95 3.51
CA LEU A 110 3.99 -0.47 3.60
C LEU A 110 3.35 -0.87 4.94
N MET A 111 3.59 -2.10 5.41
CA MET A 111 3.13 -2.57 6.72
C MET A 111 3.86 -1.89 7.87
N LEU A 112 5.17 -1.72 7.79
CA LEU A 112 5.95 -1.06 8.85
C LEU A 112 5.57 0.41 8.99
N ALA A 113 5.41 1.15 7.89
CA ALA A 113 4.97 2.55 7.94
C ALA A 113 3.54 2.69 8.49
N TRP A 114 2.67 1.72 8.22
CA TRP A 114 1.36 1.64 8.86
C TRP A 114 1.45 1.39 10.37
N LEU A 115 2.34 0.48 10.80
CA LEU A 115 2.61 0.24 12.22
C LEU A 115 3.23 1.45 12.90
N GLU A 116 4.06 2.20 12.19
CA GLU A 116 4.61 3.48 12.62
C GLU A 116 3.58 4.61 12.53
N GLU A 117 2.32 4.34 12.22
CA GLU A 117 1.22 5.31 12.19
C GLU A 117 1.45 6.46 11.17
N ALA A 118 2.31 6.26 10.17
CA ALA A 118 2.48 7.22 9.08
C ALA A 118 1.16 7.48 8.35
N TYR A 119 0.34 6.44 8.27
CA TYR A 119 -1.02 6.43 7.73
C TYR A 119 -1.81 5.25 8.25
N SER A 120 -3.12 5.35 8.16
CA SER A 120 -4.08 4.24 8.18
C SER A 120 -4.20 3.61 6.77
N TRP A 121 -4.62 2.34 6.69
CA TRP A 121 -4.85 1.72 5.37
C TRP A 121 -5.91 2.46 4.56
N GLN A 122 -6.97 2.92 5.23
CA GLN A 122 -8.03 3.73 4.62
C GLN A 122 -7.47 5.04 4.07
N GLU A 123 -6.59 5.73 4.82
CA GLU A 123 -5.94 6.96 4.37
C GLU A 123 -5.07 6.75 3.13
N LEU A 124 -4.23 5.70 3.13
CA LEU A 124 -3.35 5.38 2.00
C LEU A 124 -4.16 5.06 0.73
N VAL A 125 -5.22 4.27 0.86
CA VAL A 125 -6.09 3.91 -0.27
C VAL A 125 -6.85 5.13 -0.79
N ALA A 126 -7.37 5.98 0.08
CA ALA A 126 -8.00 7.24 -0.32
C ALA A 126 -7.02 8.16 -1.06
N ALA A 127 -5.74 8.18 -0.65
CA ALA A 127 -4.70 8.92 -1.34
C ALA A 127 -4.39 8.32 -2.72
N ALA A 128 -4.29 6.99 -2.81
CA ALA A 128 -4.10 6.28 -4.07
C ALA A 128 -5.20 6.60 -5.09
N HIS A 129 -6.47 6.61 -4.66
CA HIS A 129 -7.60 7.02 -5.50
C HIS A 129 -7.50 8.46 -5.97
N ARG A 130 -7.19 9.41 -5.07
CA ARG A 130 -7.03 10.84 -5.41
C ARG A 130 -5.97 11.11 -6.49
N ILE A 131 -4.96 10.25 -6.59
CA ILE A 131 -3.89 10.36 -7.59
C ILE A 131 -4.09 9.47 -8.82
N GLY A 132 -5.20 8.71 -8.89
CA GLY A 132 -5.44 7.75 -9.97
C GLY A 132 -4.40 6.64 -10.02
N TYR A 133 -3.99 6.12 -8.86
CA TYR A 133 -3.02 5.02 -8.78
C TYR A 133 -3.67 3.69 -9.17
N GLY A 134 -2.94 2.84 -9.92
CA GLY A 134 -3.50 1.61 -10.49
C GLY A 134 -2.48 0.52 -10.81
N ARG A 135 -1.33 0.47 -10.10
CA ARG A 135 -0.33 -0.58 -10.34
C ARG A 135 -0.85 -1.92 -9.81
N TYR A 136 -1.05 -2.88 -10.72
CA TYR A 136 -1.69 -4.16 -10.45
C TYR A 136 -1.20 -4.85 -9.16
N GLY A 137 0.12 -5.01 -8.98
CA GLY A 137 0.69 -5.75 -7.85
C GLY A 137 0.31 -5.13 -6.49
N VAL A 138 0.44 -3.81 -6.38
CA VAL A 138 0.11 -3.06 -5.17
C VAL A 138 -1.39 -3.06 -4.93
N CYS A 139 -2.21 -2.84 -5.96
CA CYS A 139 -3.67 -2.88 -5.84
C CYS A 139 -4.16 -4.26 -5.39
N ARG A 140 -3.62 -5.34 -5.96
CA ARG A 140 -3.99 -6.72 -5.57
C ARG A 140 -3.62 -7.01 -4.13
N TRP A 141 -2.44 -6.59 -3.69
CA TRP A 141 -1.98 -6.79 -2.31
C TRP A 141 -2.80 -5.98 -1.31
N LEU A 142 -3.08 -4.70 -1.57
CA LEU A 142 -3.97 -3.90 -0.72
C LEU A 142 -5.36 -4.55 -0.63
N ASN A 143 -5.91 -4.99 -1.76
CA ASN A 143 -7.22 -5.65 -1.77
C ASN A 143 -7.25 -6.96 -0.97
N SER A 144 -6.13 -7.69 -0.81
CA SER A 144 -6.10 -8.86 0.06
C SER A 144 -6.20 -8.49 1.54
N LEU A 145 -5.61 -7.37 1.96
CA LEU A 145 -5.71 -6.88 3.34
C LEU A 145 -7.16 -6.60 3.74
N ALA A 146 -7.91 -5.88 2.90
CA ALA A 146 -9.33 -5.59 3.15
C ALA A 146 -10.18 -6.87 3.31
N ARG A 147 -9.89 -7.88 2.50
CA ARG A 147 -10.60 -9.18 2.54
C ARG A 147 -10.28 -9.98 3.80
N GLU A 148 -9.06 -9.87 4.31
CA GLU A 148 -8.65 -10.52 5.55
C GLU A 148 -9.25 -9.82 6.78
N SER A 149 -9.31 -8.49 6.77
CA SER A 149 -9.96 -7.71 7.84
C SER A 149 -11.46 -8.01 7.99
N GLY A 150 -12.17 -8.28 6.90
CA GLY A 150 -13.60 -8.64 6.93
C GLY A 150 -13.92 -10.08 7.37
N ARG A 151 -12.90 -10.89 7.70
CA ARG A 151 -13.06 -12.28 8.18
C ARG A 151 -12.81 -12.44 9.69
N ALA A 152 -12.31 -11.40 10.36
CA ALA A 152 -12.08 -11.37 11.81
C ALA A 152 -13.34 -10.90 12.53
#